data_AF-D8EXV4-F1
#
_entry.id   AF-D8EXV4-F1
#
_cell.length_a   1.000
_cell.length_b   1.000
_cell.length_c   1.000
_cell.angle_alpha   90.00
_cell.angle_beta   90.00
_cell.angle_gamma   90.00
#
_symmetry.space_group_name_H-M   'P 1'
#
loop_
_entity.id
_entity.type
_entity.pdbx_description
1 polymer ?
#
loop_
_entity_poly.entity_id
_entity_poly.type
_entity_poly.pdbx_seq_one_letter_code
_entity_poly.pdbx_strand_id
1 'polypeptide(L)'
;MDNIRWDNVNGNTHKLRNAYRQSNRMGQNIRWAVEDRRKVLLTATPLQNSLLELYGLSSIIDDRIFGDLPSFRTQYVNMGGNLSDLHERLNVFCMRTLRSQVVEYIQYTERRLITRPFKPTDQEHKLYEAVSEFLKREDTYAPPYQQRHLTALIVRKLLASSPQAVAGTLEVMRDRLLSCVTRPGP
;
A
#
# COMPACT_ATOMS: atom_id res chain seq x y z
N MET A 1 34.57 -24.39 1.98
CA MET A 1 33.63 -23.36 2.47
C MET A 1 32.28 -24.02 2.53
N ASP A 2 31.85 -24.38 3.74
CA ASP A 2 30.61 -25.14 3.94
C ASP A 2 29.41 -24.26 3.61
N ASN A 3 28.69 -24.65 2.55
CA ASN A 3 27.50 -23.99 2.08
C ASN A 3 26.35 -24.32 3.04
N ILE A 4 26.18 -23.50 4.09
CA ILE A 4 25.05 -23.62 5.01
C ILE A 4 23.77 -23.44 4.18
N ARG A 5 23.06 -24.55 3.96
CA ARG A 5 21.72 -24.57 3.35
C ARG A 5 20.75 -23.97 4.36
N TRP A 6 20.63 -22.64 4.36
CA TRP A 6 19.62 -21.95 5.15
C TRP A 6 18.23 -22.33 4.64
N ASP A 7 17.40 -22.89 5.52
CA ASP A 7 15.95 -22.81 5.36
C ASP A 7 15.56 -21.35 5.61
N ASN A 8 15.11 -20.63 4.59
CA ASN A 8 14.86 -19.20 4.68
C ASN A 8 13.45 -18.93 5.23
N VAL A 9 13.38 -18.43 6.47
CA VAL A 9 12.15 -17.89 7.07
C VAL A 9 12.15 -16.38 6.87
N ASN A 10 11.28 -15.89 5.97
CA ASN A 10 11.15 -14.46 5.73
C ASN A 10 9.99 -13.90 6.57
N GLY A 11 10.31 -13.09 7.59
CA GLY A 11 9.34 -12.27 8.31
C GLY A 11 8.93 -11.03 7.51
N ASN A 12 7.66 -10.60 7.63
CA ASN A 12 7.13 -9.39 6.99
C ASN A 12 7.13 -9.41 5.46
N THR A 13 6.61 -10.48 4.88
CA THR A 13 6.56 -10.70 3.42
C THR A 13 5.62 -9.76 2.67
N HIS A 14 4.93 -8.84 3.36
CA HIS A 14 4.13 -7.80 2.72
C HIS A 14 4.93 -6.92 1.74
N LYS A 15 6.23 -6.75 1.98
CA LYS A 15 7.14 -6.05 1.06
C LYS A 15 7.36 -6.79 -0.27
N LEU A 16 7.09 -8.09 -0.28
CA LEU A 16 7.34 -8.99 -1.40
C LEU A 16 6.10 -9.25 -2.27
N ARG A 17 4.93 -8.72 -1.92
CA ARG A 17 3.68 -8.94 -2.67
C ARG A 17 3.70 -8.47 -4.12
N ASN A 18 4.59 -7.54 -4.44
CA ASN A 18 4.80 -7.05 -5.81
C ASN A 18 6.08 -7.62 -6.44
N ALA A 19 6.66 -8.70 -5.89
CA ALA A 19 7.88 -9.30 -6.41
C ALA A 19 7.71 -9.83 -7.84
N TYR A 20 6.50 -10.20 -8.27
CA TYR A 20 6.20 -10.61 -9.65
C TYR A 20 6.44 -9.49 -10.68
N ARG A 21 6.49 -8.22 -10.27
CA ARG A 21 6.75 -7.09 -11.18
C ARG A 21 8.25 -6.95 -11.41
N GLN A 22 8.66 -6.94 -12.66
CA GLN A 22 10.07 -6.72 -13.05
C GLN A 22 10.64 -5.37 -12.55
N SER A 23 9.79 -4.35 -12.40
CA SER A 23 10.20 -3.04 -11.86
C SER A 23 10.59 -3.08 -10.38
N ASN A 24 10.18 -4.11 -9.63
CA ASN A 24 10.50 -4.25 -8.21
C ASN A 24 11.85 -4.97 -8.04
N ARG A 25 12.95 -4.22 -8.20
CA ARG A 25 14.32 -4.74 -8.07
C ARG A 25 14.56 -5.50 -6.77
N MET A 26 14.09 -4.96 -5.64
CA MET A 26 14.25 -5.62 -4.33
C MET A 26 13.52 -6.96 -4.28
N GLY A 27 12.26 -7.01 -4.75
CA GLY A 27 11.48 -8.24 -4.78
C GLY A 27 12.09 -9.32 -5.69
N GLN A 28 12.58 -8.91 -6.87
CA GLN A 28 13.26 -9.80 -7.82
C GLN A 28 14.57 -10.34 -7.26
N ASN A 29 15.40 -9.48 -6.67
CA ASN A 29 16.66 -9.91 -6.03
C ASN A 29 16.43 -10.94 -4.93
N ILE A 30 15.41 -10.72 -4.08
CA ILE A 30 15.07 -11.67 -3.02
C ILE A 30 14.58 -12.98 -3.62
N ARG A 31 13.71 -12.92 -4.64
CA ARG A 31 13.21 -14.11 -5.33
C ARG A 31 14.34 -14.97 -5.92
N TRP A 32 15.30 -14.34 -6.60
CA TRP A 32 16.50 -15.03 -7.10
C TRP A 32 17.37 -15.60 -5.98
N ALA A 33 17.59 -14.84 -4.90
CA ALA A 33 18.42 -15.28 -3.79
C ALA A 33 17.85 -16.51 -3.04
N VAL A 34 16.54 -16.76 -3.16
CA VAL A 34 15.87 -17.87 -2.45
C VAL A 34 15.37 -18.98 -3.38
N GLU A 35 15.63 -18.91 -4.69
CA GLU A 35 15.03 -19.77 -5.72
C GLU A 35 15.07 -21.27 -5.38
N ASP A 36 16.26 -21.79 -5.07
CA ASP A 36 16.51 -23.22 -4.79
C ASP A 36 16.46 -23.59 -3.30
N ARG A 37 15.79 -22.78 -2.48
CA ARG A 37 15.69 -23.01 -1.03
C ARG A 37 14.27 -23.36 -0.60
N ARG A 38 14.14 -24.05 0.53
CA ARG A 38 12.86 -24.15 1.23
C ARG A 38 12.50 -22.78 1.81
N LYS A 39 11.25 -22.38 1.62
CA LYS A 39 10.77 -21.03 1.92
C LYS A 39 9.60 -21.12 2.88
N VAL A 40 9.65 -20.34 3.95
CA VAL A 40 8.51 -20.11 4.83
C VAL A 40 8.24 -18.61 4.88
N LEU A 41 7.05 -18.21 4.45
CA LEU A 41 6.63 -16.82 4.41
C LEU A 41 5.71 -16.51 5.60
N LEU A 42 6.12 -15.58 6.46
CA LEU A 42 5.32 -15.14 7.60
C LEU A 42 4.75 -13.74 7.34
N THR A 43 3.41 -13.65 7.30
CA THR A 43 2.69 -12.38 7.16
C THR A 43 1.39 -12.38 7.94
N ALA A 44 1.15 -11.31 8.71
CA ALA A 44 -0.13 -11.12 9.39
C ALA A 44 -1.24 -10.69 8.41
N THR A 45 -0.88 -10.07 7.28
CA THR A 45 -1.82 -9.56 6.27
C THR A 45 -1.28 -9.92 4.88
N PRO A 46 -1.67 -11.06 4.28
CA PRO A 46 -1.17 -11.43 2.96
C PRO A 46 -1.75 -10.55 1.83
N LEU A 47 -2.92 -9.96 2.06
CA LEU A 47 -3.67 -9.13 1.11
C LEU A 47 -3.93 -7.73 1.70
N GLN A 48 -3.64 -6.67 0.95
CA GLN A 48 -4.03 -5.29 1.28
C GLN A 48 -4.88 -4.65 0.18
N ASN A 49 -4.40 -4.58 -1.07
CA ASN A 49 -5.05 -3.75 -2.09
C ASN A 49 -5.65 -4.57 -3.24
N SER A 50 -5.01 -5.67 -3.62
CA SER A 50 -5.39 -6.44 -4.82
C SER A 50 -5.05 -7.91 -4.67
N LEU A 51 -5.87 -8.78 -5.25
CA LEU A 51 -5.64 -10.24 -5.32
C LEU A 51 -4.30 -10.59 -6.01
N LEU A 52 -3.76 -9.70 -6.84
CA LEU A 52 -2.42 -9.87 -7.42
C LEU A 52 -1.30 -9.95 -6.38
N GLU A 53 -1.54 -9.44 -5.18
CA GLU A 53 -0.60 -9.58 -4.07
C GLU A 53 -0.43 -11.05 -3.64
N LEU A 54 -1.50 -11.85 -3.72
CA LEU A 54 -1.44 -13.29 -3.44
C LEU A 54 -0.63 -14.03 -4.50
N TYR A 55 -0.82 -13.67 -5.78
CA TYR A 55 0.01 -14.16 -6.88
C TYR A 55 1.49 -13.84 -6.67
N GLY A 56 1.79 -12.60 -6.25
CA GLY A 56 3.16 -12.20 -5.95
C GLY A 56 3.79 -13.02 -4.84
N LEU A 57 3.06 -13.26 -3.75
CA LEU A 57 3.55 -14.10 -2.64
C LEU A 57 3.73 -15.56 -3.06
N SER A 58 2.76 -16.15 -3.77
CA SER A 58 2.87 -17.53 -4.25
C SER A 58 4.04 -17.71 -5.22
N SER A 59 4.28 -16.74 -6.10
CA SER A 59 5.38 -16.79 -7.08
C SER A 59 6.77 -16.81 -6.44
N ILE A 60 6.89 -16.36 -5.18
CA ILE A 60 8.15 -16.47 -4.44
C ILE A 60 8.32 -17.89 -3.94
N ILE A 61 7.24 -18.53 -3.48
CA ILE A 61 7.23 -19.91 -3.03
C ILE A 61 7.54 -20.82 -4.23
N ASP A 62 6.68 -20.79 -5.25
CA ASP A 62 6.81 -21.52 -6.50
C ASP A 62 5.93 -20.87 -7.59
N ASP A 63 6.52 -20.55 -8.73
CA ASP A 63 5.85 -19.96 -9.89
C ASP A 63 4.79 -20.88 -10.53
N ARG A 64 4.93 -22.18 -10.33
CA ARG A 64 4.03 -23.19 -10.91
C ARG A 64 2.69 -23.25 -10.19
N ILE A 65 2.59 -22.70 -8.97
CA ILE A 65 1.37 -22.76 -8.16
C ILE A 65 0.17 -22.18 -8.89
N PHE A 66 0.33 -21.05 -9.59
CA PHE A 66 -0.75 -20.39 -10.33
C PHE A 66 -0.41 -20.14 -11.81
N GLY A 67 0.80 -20.49 -12.26
CA GLY A 67 1.24 -20.25 -13.62
C GLY A 67 1.53 -18.77 -13.89
N ASP A 68 1.17 -18.30 -15.09
CA ASP A 68 1.47 -16.95 -15.53
C ASP A 68 0.43 -15.91 -15.04
N LEU A 69 0.89 -14.67 -14.95
CA LEU A 69 0.09 -13.54 -14.47
C LEU A 69 -1.19 -13.29 -15.31
N PRO A 70 -1.16 -13.34 -16.67
CA PRO A 70 -2.37 -13.27 -17.48
C PRO A 70 -3.42 -14.33 -17.11
N SER A 71 -3.03 -15.60 -16.99
CA SER A 71 -3.93 -16.68 -16.59
C SER A 71 -4.54 -16.44 -15.21
N PHE A 72 -3.72 -16.05 -14.22
CA PHE A 72 -4.21 -15.73 -12.88
C PHE A 72 -5.24 -14.58 -12.89
N ARG A 73 -5.01 -13.55 -13.71
CA ARG A 73 -5.96 -12.43 -13.85
C ARG A 73 -7.30 -12.89 -14.41
N THR A 74 -7.26 -13.66 -15.48
CA THR A 74 -8.47 -14.18 -16.15
C THR A 74 -9.27 -15.09 -15.23
N GLN A 75 -8.59 -15.97 -14.48
CA GLN A 75 -9.25 -16.93 -13.61
C GLN A 75 -9.82 -16.30 -12.33
N TYR A 76 -9.17 -15.28 -11.76
CA TYR A 76 -9.46 -14.85 -10.38
C TYR A 76 -9.66 -13.35 -10.16
N VAL A 77 -9.13 -12.48 -11.01
CA VAL A 77 -9.14 -11.02 -10.77
C VAL A 77 -10.22 -10.32 -11.59
N ASN A 78 -10.45 -10.77 -12.82
CA ASN A 78 -11.43 -10.19 -13.71
C ASN A 78 -12.87 -10.48 -13.23
N MET A 79 -13.83 -9.74 -13.79
CA MET A 79 -15.25 -9.93 -13.49
C MET A 79 -15.67 -11.38 -13.78
N GLY A 80 -16.29 -12.04 -12.82
CA GLY A 80 -16.66 -13.45 -12.91
C GLY A 80 -15.56 -14.46 -12.51
N GLY A 81 -14.45 -14.00 -11.93
CA GLY A 81 -13.39 -14.87 -11.42
C GLY A 81 -13.85 -15.83 -10.32
N ASN A 82 -13.28 -17.05 -10.30
CA ASN A 82 -13.66 -18.13 -9.38
C ASN A 82 -12.91 -18.04 -8.05
N LEU A 83 -13.46 -17.28 -7.09
CA LEU A 83 -12.83 -17.09 -5.78
C LEU A 83 -12.87 -18.35 -4.89
N SER A 84 -13.84 -19.24 -5.09
CA SER A 84 -13.90 -20.52 -4.37
C SER A 84 -12.73 -21.43 -4.71
N ASP A 85 -12.42 -21.57 -6.00
CA ASP A 85 -11.26 -22.32 -6.48
C ASP A 85 -9.94 -21.69 -5.98
N LEU A 86 -9.84 -20.35 -6.02
CA LEU A 86 -8.68 -19.66 -5.45
C LEU A 86 -8.49 -20.00 -3.96
N HIS A 87 -9.56 -19.99 -3.17
CA HIS A 87 -9.51 -20.31 -1.75
C HIS A 87 -9.08 -21.76 -1.51
N GLU A 88 -9.62 -22.71 -2.27
CA GLU A 88 -9.24 -24.13 -2.19
C GLU A 88 -7.76 -24.35 -2.51
N ARG A 89 -7.26 -23.74 -3.59
CA ARG A 89 -5.84 -23.80 -3.96
C ARG A 89 -4.93 -23.17 -2.92
N LEU A 90 -5.35 -22.05 -2.32
CA LEU A 90 -4.57 -21.38 -1.27
C LEU A 90 -4.42 -22.27 -0.03
N ASN A 91 -5.43 -23.06 0.34
CA ASN A 91 -5.39 -23.92 1.52
C ASN A 91 -4.29 -25.00 1.47
N VAL A 92 -3.79 -25.33 0.27
CA VAL A 92 -2.72 -26.33 0.08
C VAL A 92 -1.39 -25.86 0.67
N PHE A 93 -1.11 -24.55 0.65
CA PHE A 93 0.20 -24.01 1.02
C PHE A 93 0.14 -22.79 1.95
N CYS A 94 -1.05 -22.26 2.22
CA CYS A 94 -1.28 -21.14 3.12
C CYS A 94 -2.09 -21.63 4.31
N MET A 95 -1.56 -21.42 5.52
CA MET A 95 -2.30 -21.60 6.75
C MET A 95 -2.61 -20.22 7.35
N ARG A 96 -3.88 -19.96 7.64
CA ARG A 96 -4.32 -18.72 8.29
C ARG A 96 -5.28 -19.01 9.42
N THR A 97 -4.90 -18.57 10.61
CA THR A 97 -5.72 -18.66 11.81
C THR A 97 -6.14 -17.27 12.26
N LEU A 98 -7.43 -17.08 12.48
CA LEU A 98 -8.01 -15.86 13.04
C LEU A 98 -7.96 -15.90 14.56
N ARG A 99 -7.84 -14.73 15.21
CA ARG A 99 -7.96 -14.63 16.67
C ARG A 99 -9.27 -15.21 17.20
N SER A 100 -10.37 -15.05 16.45
CA SER A 100 -11.68 -15.61 16.78
C SER A 100 -11.74 -17.14 16.76
N GLN A 101 -10.77 -17.83 16.13
CA GLN A 101 -10.73 -19.29 16.03
C GLN A 101 -9.95 -19.95 17.17
N VAL A 102 -9.26 -19.18 18.02
CA VAL A 102 -8.38 -19.70 19.08
C VAL A 102 -8.69 -19.10 20.45
N VAL A 103 -9.93 -18.63 20.64
CA VAL A 103 -10.37 -17.97 21.88
C VAL A 103 -10.30 -18.91 23.09
N GLU A 104 -10.45 -20.23 22.86
CA GLU A 104 -10.32 -21.27 23.90
C GLU A 104 -8.92 -21.32 24.52
N TYR A 105 -7.89 -20.97 23.75
CA TYR A 105 -6.48 -21.04 24.17
C TYR A 105 -5.92 -19.69 24.61
N ILE A 106 -6.46 -18.60 24.06
CA ILE A 106 -5.94 -17.24 24.27
C ILE A 106 -7.11 -16.28 24.48
N GLN A 107 -7.16 -15.67 25.66
CA GLN A 107 -8.13 -14.62 25.97
C GLN A 107 -7.68 -13.29 25.38
N TYR A 108 -8.26 -12.92 24.22
CA TYR A 108 -8.05 -11.60 23.63
C TYR A 108 -9.01 -10.57 24.22
N THR A 109 -8.50 -9.38 24.51
CA THR A 109 -9.35 -8.22 24.83
C THR A 109 -10.18 -7.80 23.61
N GLU A 110 -11.46 -7.50 23.83
CA GLU A 110 -12.36 -7.04 22.77
C GLU A 110 -11.87 -5.68 22.19
N ARG A 111 -11.73 -5.60 20.86
CA ARG A 111 -11.40 -4.35 20.17
C ARG A 111 -12.68 -3.67 19.70
N ARG A 112 -13.05 -2.56 20.33
CA ARG A 112 -14.22 -1.75 19.96
C ARG A 112 -13.83 -0.56 19.09
N LEU A 113 -14.39 -0.46 17.89
CA LEU A 113 -14.16 0.66 16.98
C LEU A 113 -15.23 1.74 17.21
N ILE A 114 -14.82 2.94 17.61
CA ILE A 114 -15.74 4.06 17.86
C ILE A 114 -15.36 5.20 16.91
N THR A 115 -16.29 5.57 16.03
CA THR A 115 -16.16 6.77 15.20
C THR A 115 -16.87 7.91 15.90
N ARG A 116 -16.17 9.02 16.13
CA ARG A 116 -16.75 10.25 16.69
C ARG A 116 -16.87 11.28 15.57
N PRO A 117 -18.08 11.66 15.15
CA PRO A 117 -18.23 12.80 14.26
C PRO A 117 -17.80 14.06 15.01
N PHE A 118 -17.17 14.98 14.29
CA PHE A 118 -16.85 16.32 14.78
C PHE A 118 -17.45 17.35 13.83
N LYS A 119 -17.78 18.51 14.37
CA LYS A 119 -18.22 19.65 13.57
C LYS A 119 -17.07 20.67 13.56
N PRO A 120 -16.57 21.08 12.38
CA PRO A 120 -15.55 22.10 12.32
C PRO A 120 -16.10 23.42 12.84
N THR A 121 -15.23 24.24 13.41
CA THR A 121 -15.53 25.63 13.74
C THR A 121 -15.70 26.47 12.47
N ASP A 122 -16.34 27.63 12.59
CA ASP A 122 -16.50 28.54 11.44
C ASP A 122 -15.14 29.00 10.89
N GLN A 123 -14.12 29.12 11.75
CA GLN A 123 -12.76 29.47 11.33
C GLN A 123 -12.09 28.36 10.52
N GLU A 124 -12.19 27.12 10.99
CA GLU A 124 -11.68 25.95 10.25
C GLU A 124 -12.40 25.75 8.92
N HIS A 125 -13.72 25.99 8.89
CA HIS A 125 -14.49 25.91 7.66
C HIS A 125 -14.09 27.01 6.66
N LYS A 126 -13.92 28.25 7.12
CA LYS A 126 -13.40 29.35 6.27
C LYS A 126 -12.01 29.02 5.70
N LEU A 127 -11.11 28.47 6.52
CA LEU A 127 -9.79 28.05 6.05
C LEU A 127 -9.90 26.92 5.01
N TYR A 128 -10.78 25.96 5.23
CA TYR A 128 -11.05 24.87 4.29
C TYR A 128 -11.49 25.39 2.92
N GLU A 129 -12.45 26.33 2.89
CA GLU A 129 -12.93 26.91 1.63
C GLU A 129 -11.81 27.70 0.94
N ALA A 130 -11.09 28.57 1.66
CA ALA A 130 -10.00 29.36 1.09
C ALA A 130 -8.89 28.49 0.47
N VAL A 131 -8.47 27.43 1.16
CA VAL A 131 -7.49 26.47 0.64
C VAL A 131 -8.06 25.67 -0.55
N SER A 132 -9.35 25.31 -0.49
CA SER A 132 -10.01 24.58 -1.57
C SER A 132 -10.13 25.41 -2.84
N GLU A 133 -10.47 26.69 -2.74
CA GLU A 133 -10.49 27.63 -3.86
C GLU A 133 -9.09 27.80 -4.45
N PHE A 134 -8.07 28.02 -3.61
CA PHE A 134 -6.68 28.13 -4.05
C PHE A 134 -6.21 26.92 -4.87
N LEU A 135 -6.54 25.69 -4.44
CA LEU A 135 -6.18 24.46 -5.16
C LEU A 135 -6.95 24.26 -6.48
N LYS A 136 -8.18 24.82 -6.59
CA LYS A 136 -9.04 24.71 -7.78
C LYS A 136 -8.65 25.66 -8.91
N ARG A 137 -7.93 26.74 -8.63
CA ARG A 137 -7.44 27.70 -9.63
C ARG A 137 -6.62 27.02 -10.73
N GLU A 138 -7.02 27.16 -12.00
CA GLU A 138 -6.35 26.48 -13.13
C GLU A 138 -5.01 27.10 -13.53
N ASP A 139 -4.84 28.38 -13.24
CA ASP A 139 -3.67 29.22 -13.49
C ASP A 139 -2.57 29.09 -12.42
N THR A 140 -2.75 28.21 -11.43
CA THR A 140 -1.82 28.10 -10.30
C THR A 140 -0.59 27.28 -10.65
N TYR A 141 0.59 27.83 -10.36
CA TYR A 141 1.85 27.10 -10.41
C TYR A 141 2.10 26.30 -9.13
N ALA A 142 1.28 26.43 -8.08
CA ALA A 142 1.57 25.93 -6.73
C ALA A 142 1.64 24.38 -6.61
N PRO A 143 0.61 23.62 -7.04
CA PRO A 143 0.78 22.21 -7.36
C PRO A 143 1.42 22.01 -8.74
N PRO A 144 2.41 21.11 -8.91
CA PRO A 144 2.84 20.67 -10.23
C PRO A 144 1.66 20.11 -11.04
N TYR A 145 1.54 20.50 -12.32
CA TYR A 145 0.41 20.13 -13.18
C TYR A 145 0.12 18.61 -13.18
N GLN A 146 1.17 17.78 -13.29
CA GLN A 146 1.06 16.32 -13.34
C GLN A 146 0.58 15.68 -12.03
N GLN A 147 0.73 16.35 -10.88
CA GLN A 147 0.42 15.78 -9.55
C GLN A 147 -0.72 16.51 -8.83
N ARG A 148 -1.36 17.47 -9.50
CA ARG A 148 -2.33 18.39 -8.90
C ARG A 148 -3.45 17.71 -8.12
N HIS A 149 -4.00 16.63 -8.65
CA HIS A 149 -5.05 15.87 -7.97
C HIS A 149 -4.56 15.26 -6.65
N LEU A 150 -3.42 14.56 -6.67
CA LEU A 150 -2.85 13.93 -5.47
C LEU A 150 -2.43 14.97 -4.43
N THR A 151 -1.78 16.05 -4.86
CA THR A 151 -1.40 17.16 -3.97
C THR A 151 -2.63 17.78 -3.30
N ALA A 152 -3.72 17.99 -4.04
CA ALA A 152 -4.96 18.52 -3.47
C ALA A 152 -5.56 17.57 -2.42
N LEU A 153 -5.54 16.25 -2.66
CA LEU A 153 -6.00 15.27 -1.68
C LEU A 153 -5.14 15.27 -0.41
N ILE A 154 -3.82 15.36 -0.55
CA ILE A 154 -2.89 15.42 0.59
C ILE A 154 -3.15 16.68 1.43
N VAL A 155 -3.24 17.85 0.78
CA VAL A 155 -3.49 19.12 1.47
C VAL A 155 -4.83 19.09 2.22
N ARG A 156 -5.90 18.60 1.59
CA ARG A 156 -7.21 18.46 2.26
C ARG A 156 -7.17 17.47 3.42
N LYS A 157 -6.44 16.36 3.27
CA LYS A 157 -6.25 15.37 4.34
C LYS A 157 -5.51 15.97 5.54
N LEU A 158 -4.48 16.77 5.31
CA LEU A 158 -3.74 17.45 6.38
C LEU A 158 -4.60 18.48 7.09
N LEU A 159 -5.34 19.27 6.31
CA LEU A 159 -6.24 20.28 6.83
C LEU A 159 -7.38 19.68 7.69
N ALA A 160 -7.90 18.51 7.30
CA ALA A 160 -8.87 17.77 8.11
C ALA A 160 -8.31 17.24 9.44
N SER A 161 -6.98 17.17 9.57
CA SER A 161 -6.32 16.79 10.82
C SER A 161 -6.10 18.00 11.74
N SER A 162 -5.50 19.08 11.24
CA SER A 162 -5.41 20.35 11.95
C SER A 162 -5.02 21.52 11.02
N PRO A 163 -5.40 22.76 11.35
CA PRO A 163 -4.93 23.95 10.63
C PRO A 163 -3.40 24.08 10.60
N GLN A 164 -2.72 23.68 11.68
CA GLN A 164 -1.25 23.75 11.76
C GLN A 164 -0.58 22.70 10.87
N ALA A 165 -1.20 21.53 10.65
CA ALA A 165 -0.63 20.48 9.82
C ALA A 165 -0.52 20.88 8.34
N VAL A 166 -1.37 21.80 7.85
CA VAL A 166 -1.29 22.29 6.48
C VAL A 166 -0.21 23.37 6.30
N ALA A 167 0.16 24.09 7.36
CA ALA A 167 1.09 25.23 7.30
C ALA A 167 2.44 24.83 6.68
N GLY A 168 3.06 23.75 7.16
CA GLY A 168 4.35 23.27 6.61
C GLY A 168 4.26 22.88 5.14
N THR A 169 3.11 22.37 4.68
CA THR A 169 2.92 22.07 3.25
C THR A 169 2.81 23.35 2.42
N LEU A 170 2.12 24.37 2.93
CA LEU A 170 2.01 25.68 2.27
C LEU A 170 3.35 26.43 2.24
N GLU A 171 4.17 26.31 3.28
CA GLU A 171 5.54 26.87 3.33
C GLU A 171 6.44 26.24 2.26
N VAL A 172 6.43 24.90 2.13
CA VAL A 172 7.17 24.21 1.07
C VAL A 172 6.69 24.64 -0.33
N MET A 173 5.38 24.81 -0.51
CA MET A 173 4.82 25.34 -1.75
C MET A 173 5.32 26.76 -2.04
N ARG A 174 5.30 27.65 -1.03
CA ARG A 174 5.81 29.02 -1.11
C ARG A 174 7.29 29.02 -1.49
N ASP A 175 8.12 28.29 -0.77
CA ASP A 175 9.58 28.30 -0.96
C ASP A 175 9.97 27.77 -2.34
N ARG A 176 9.28 26.73 -2.81
CA ARG A 176 9.43 26.24 -4.19
C ARG A 176 9.05 27.30 -5.21
N LEU A 177 7.92 27.99 -5.03
CA LEU A 177 7.50 29.06 -5.94
C LEU A 177 8.50 30.23 -5.94
N LEU A 178 9.00 30.65 -4.77
CA LEU A 178 10.04 31.67 -4.66
C LEU A 178 11.34 31.24 -5.38
N SER A 179 11.71 29.96 -5.29
CA SER A 179 12.88 29.42 -6.00
C SER A 179 12.73 29.45 -7.53
N CYS A 180 11.50 29.30 -8.04
CA CYS A 180 11.19 29.40 -9.47
C CYS A 180 11.26 30.85 -9.98
N VAL A 181 10.96 31.83 -9.13
CA VAL A 181 11.03 33.25 -9.48
C VAL A 181 12.46 33.79 -9.39
N THR A 182 13.26 33.29 -8.45
CA THR A 182 14.62 33.78 -8.16
C THR A 182 15.72 33.14 -9.01
N ARG A 183 15.44 32.04 -9.72
CA ARG A 183 16.31 31.53 -10.78
C ARG A 183 15.86 32.14 -12.12
N PRO A 184 16.50 33.22 -12.62
CA PRO A 184 16.39 33.50 -14.05
C PRO A 184 16.91 32.25 -14.78
N GLY A 185 16.12 31.76 -15.74
CA GLY A 185 16.59 30.70 -16.64
C GLY A 185 17.85 31.13 -17.40
N PRO A 186 18.57 30.19 -18.05
CA PRO A 186 19.65 30.54 -18.97
C PRO A 186 19.19 31.49 -20.07
#